data_AF-A0A8B7ND33-F1
#
_entry.id   AF-A0A8B7ND33-F1
#
_cell.length_a   1.000
_cell.length_b   1.000
_cell.length_c   1.000
_cell.angle_alpha   90.00
_cell.angle_beta   90.00
_cell.angle_gamma   90.00
#
_symmetry.space_group_name_H-M   'P 1'
#
loop_
_entity.id
_entity.type
_entity.pdbx_description
1 polymer ?
#
loop_
_entity_poly.entity_id
_entity_poly.type
_entity_poly.pdbx_seq_one_letter_code
_entity_poly.pdbx_strand_id
1 'polypeptide(L)'
;MVAEPTLWSCGHTPQLRRREQSWFHPYHRFWSINKILLRREDNSVAMTAFVKLTFAILMCMQAARAQDFESLTRNCRLQHPERLNECVVGAVKIMQPKFAKGIPELGLPRMDPLKLEDFSLNQADGAVRFSANFRNLSITGVGRFELKYLDINFDAGSVHLGCVVPALNVRGNYDINGRVFELPVEGKGPFIALLEGVVAEGEGFTTVTNNRLQMKKMKFDFKIRNFRSKVENLFGGNEILRSTLEHFLSENTELVLDQVRPTLVSTMDSFLTNVVNVILGQLPSDVSARIPNANSLDKHRARTLRVQAERRNAAATARSRAG
;
A
#
# COMPACT_ATOMS: atom_id res chain seq x y z
N MET A 1 1.58 -25.67 -63.12
CA MET A 1 2.01 -25.83 -64.53
C MET A 1 3.30 -25.01 -64.67
N VAL A 2 4.45 -25.68 -64.82
CA VAL A 2 5.15 -25.87 -66.11
C VAL A 2 5.83 -24.53 -66.55
N ALA A 3 7.15 -24.41 -66.73
CA ALA A 3 8.19 -25.43 -66.92
C ALA A 3 9.59 -25.02 -66.40
N GLU A 4 10.35 -26.02 -65.95
CA GLU A 4 11.81 -26.15 -66.18
C GLU A 4 12.06 -26.37 -67.70
N PRO A 5 13.26 -26.14 -68.30
CA PRO A 5 14.30 -27.17 -68.19
C PRO A 5 15.78 -26.78 -68.45
N THR A 6 16.70 -27.51 -67.77
CA THR A 6 17.98 -28.11 -68.28
C THR A 6 19.13 -27.26 -68.89
N LEU A 7 20.40 -27.72 -69.04
CA LEU A 7 21.36 -28.64 -68.34
C LEU A 7 22.66 -28.68 -69.24
N TRP A 8 23.82 -29.17 -68.78
CA TRP A 8 25.11 -29.43 -69.52
C TRP A 8 26.01 -28.21 -69.88
N SER A 9 27.36 -28.29 -70.00
CA SER A 9 28.39 -29.24 -69.48
C SER A 9 29.85 -28.76 -69.76
N CYS A 10 30.82 -29.28 -68.98
CA CYS A 10 32.24 -29.59 -69.30
C CYS A 10 33.31 -28.53 -69.72
N GLY A 11 34.57 -28.76 -69.28
CA GLY A 11 35.80 -28.12 -69.80
C GLY A 11 36.85 -27.73 -68.73
N HIS A 12 37.56 -28.66 -68.09
CA HIS A 12 38.95 -29.10 -68.37
C HIS A 12 40.14 -28.29 -67.76
N THR A 13 41.10 -29.09 -67.29
CA THR A 13 42.43 -28.91 -66.64
C THR A 13 43.49 -28.13 -67.48
N PRO A 14 44.74 -27.74 -67.00
CA PRO A 14 45.65 -28.66 -66.29
C PRO A 14 46.94 -28.17 -65.49
N GLN A 15 47.65 -29.15 -64.87
CA GLN A 15 49.12 -29.26 -64.58
C GLN A 15 49.79 -28.32 -63.52
N LEU A 16 50.89 -28.64 -62.79
CA LEU A 16 51.65 -29.89 -62.50
C LEU A 16 52.65 -29.75 -61.30
N ARG A 17 53.26 -30.89 -60.90
CA ARG A 17 54.43 -31.16 -59.99
C ARG A 17 54.08 -31.36 -58.50
N ARG A 18 54.21 -32.55 -57.87
CA ARG A 18 55.30 -33.59 -57.81
C ARG A 18 56.47 -33.07 -56.94
N ARG A 19 56.74 -33.63 -55.75
CA ARG A 19 57.41 -34.93 -55.51
C ARG A 19 57.29 -35.41 -54.03
N GLU A 20 57.15 -36.75 -53.86
CA GLU A 20 57.83 -37.61 -52.84
C GLU A 20 57.55 -37.35 -51.33
N GLN A 21 57.71 -38.23 -50.33
CA GLN A 21 57.88 -39.69 -50.11
C GLN A 21 57.55 -39.93 -48.59
N SER A 22 57.24 -41.11 -48.01
CA SER A 22 57.07 -42.50 -48.48
C SER A 22 56.28 -43.35 -47.45
N TRP A 23 55.87 -44.56 -47.87
CA TRP A 23 55.46 -45.77 -47.12
C TRP A 23 55.87 -45.92 -45.63
N PHE A 24 54.94 -46.37 -44.76
CA PHE A 24 54.87 -47.77 -44.27
C PHE A 24 53.61 -48.05 -43.40
N HIS A 25 53.01 -49.22 -43.61
CA HIS A 25 51.97 -49.91 -42.81
C HIS A 25 52.66 -51.06 -41.99
N PRO A 26 52.00 -51.92 -41.18
CA PRO A 26 50.71 -51.84 -40.46
C PRO A 26 50.77 -52.41 -38.99
N TYR A 27 49.61 -52.58 -38.33
CA TYR A 27 49.32 -53.40 -37.12
C TYR A 27 50.05 -53.11 -35.78
N HIS A 28 49.27 -52.84 -34.72
CA HIS A 28 48.84 -53.92 -33.80
C HIS A 28 47.64 -53.48 -32.95
N ARG A 29 46.72 -54.42 -32.66
CA ARG A 29 45.68 -54.25 -31.63
C ARG A 29 46.32 -54.47 -30.25
N PHE A 30 45.99 -53.66 -29.25
CA PHE A 30 45.33 -54.10 -28.00
C PHE A 30 44.92 -52.88 -27.13
N TRP A 31 44.05 -53.12 -26.15
CA TRP A 31 43.34 -52.10 -25.37
C TRP A 31 44.23 -51.15 -24.54
N SER A 32 43.77 -49.90 -24.40
CA SER A 32 44.08 -49.03 -23.26
C SER A 32 42.90 -48.07 -23.02
N ILE A 33 42.04 -48.39 -22.05
CA ILE A 33 41.01 -47.47 -21.57
C ILE A 33 41.64 -46.54 -20.54
N ASN A 34 41.84 -45.26 -20.86
CA ASN A 34 41.36 -44.13 -20.04
C ASN A 34 41.69 -42.73 -20.62
N LYS A 35 40.97 -41.73 -20.09
CA LYS A 35 41.14 -40.27 -20.28
C LYS A 35 40.83 -39.66 -21.66
N ILE A 36 39.54 -39.57 -21.99
CA ILE A 36 38.91 -38.27 -22.34
C ILE A 36 37.55 -38.17 -21.63
N LEU A 37 37.57 -37.86 -20.34
CA LEU A 37 36.39 -37.57 -19.51
C LEU A 37 36.57 -36.21 -18.80
N LEU A 38 36.95 -35.15 -19.53
CA LEU A 38 37.12 -33.80 -18.98
C LEU A 38 36.70 -32.70 -19.99
N ARG A 39 35.40 -32.63 -20.30
CA ARG A 39 34.75 -31.36 -20.72
C ARG A 39 33.23 -31.35 -20.57
N ARG A 40 32.72 -31.73 -19.38
CA ARG A 40 31.27 -31.65 -19.06
C ARG A 40 30.95 -31.05 -17.68
N GLU A 41 31.95 -30.54 -16.95
CA GLU A 41 31.77 -29.94 -15.62
C GLU A 41 31.60 -28.40 -15.63
N ASP A 42 32.21 -27.69 -16.58
CA ASP A 42 32.20 -26.22 -16.63
C ASP A 42 30.79 -25.62 -16.71
N ASN A 43 29.89 -26.23 -17.47
CA ASN A 43 28.54 -25.71 -17.70
C ASN A 43 27.68 -25.70 -16.42
N SER A 44 27.90 -26.63 -15.48
CA SER A 44 27.16 -26.68 -14.21
C SER A 44 27.61 -25.57 -13.26
N VAL A 45 28.93 -25.36 -13.16
CA VAL A 45 29.52 -24.30 -12.33
C VAL A 45 29.16 -22.92 -12.90
N ALA A 46 29.25 -22.73 -14.22
CA ALA A 46 28.82 -21.50 -14.88
C ALA A 46 27.33 -21.22 -14.67
N MET A 47 26.45 -22.21 -14.88
CA MET A 47 25.00 -22.04 -14.71
C MET A 47 24.63 -21.71 -13.25
N THR A 48 25.24 -22.38 -12.26
CA THR A 48 25.01 -22.06 -10.85
C THR A 48 25.56 -20.70 -10.45
N ALA A 49 26.67 -20.25 -11.03
CA ALA A 49 27.18 -18.88 -10.85
C ALA A 49 26.25 -17.83 -11.45
N PHE A 50 25.72 -18.04 -12.66
CA PHE A 50 24.72 -17.14 -13.28
C PHE A 50 23.40 -17.08 -12.50
N VAL A 51 22.92 -18.22 -11.97
CA VAL A 51 21.71 -18.24 -11.11
C VAL A 51 21.97 -17.49 -9.79
N LYS A 52 23.13 -17.70 -9.15
CA LYS A 52 23.50 -16.95 -7.93
C LYS A 52 23.67 -15.46 -8.20
N LEU A 53 24.28 -15.08 -9.33
CA LEU A 53 24.49 -13.69 -9.71
C LEU A 53 23.15 -12.99 -10.03
N THR A 54 22.26 -13.62 -10.79
CA THR A 54 20.94 -13.06 -11.08
C THR A 54 20.08 -12.96 -9.82
N PHE A 55 20.13 -13.95 -8.92
CA PHE A 55 19.44 -13.89 -7.63
C PHE A 55 20.01 -12.80 -6.70
N ALA A 56 21.33 -12.64 -6.65
CA ALA A 56 21.99 -11.55 -5.91
C ALA A 56 21.63 -10.16 -6.48
N ILE A 57 21.62 -10.01 -7.81
CA ILE A 57 21.18 -8.76 -8.47
C ILE A 57 19.72 -8.47 -8.16
N LEU A 58 18.83 -9.47 -8.22
CA LEU A 58 17.42 -9.31 -7.85
C LEU A 58 17.28 -8.90 -6.37
N MET A 59 18.04 -9.53 -5.48
CA MET A 59 18.02 -9.23 -4.04
C MET A 59 18.53 -7.81 -3.75
N CYS A 60 19.60 -7.35 -4.42
CA CYS A 60 20.08 -5.98 -4.33
C CYS A 60 19.06 -4.97 -4.88
N MET A 61 18.36 -5.28 -5.98
CA MET A 61 17.27 -4.44 -6.52
C MET A 61 16.06 -4.35 -5.58
N GLN A 62 15.80 -5.36 -4.75
CA GLN A 62 14.78 -5.30 -3.69
C GLN A 62 15.24 -4.43 -2.53
N ALA A 63 16.47 -4.62 -2.04
CA ALA A 63 17.06 -3.84 -0.94
C ALA A 63 17.07 -2.32 -1.21
N ALA A 64 17.38 -1.92 -2.46
CA ALA A 64 17.38 -0.52 -2.87
C ALA A 64 16.02 0.19 -2.66
N ARG A 65 14.88 -0.53 -2.71
CA ARG A 65 13.55 0.10 -2.70
C ARG A 65 13.12 0.69 -1.35
N ALA A 66 13.58 0.11 -0.25
CA ALA A 66 13.30 0.59 1.11
C ALA A 66 14.22 1.77 1.50
N GLN A 67 15.47 1.72 1.04
CA GLN A 67 16.54 2.70 1.33
C GLN A 67 16.21 4.13 0.84
N ASP A 68 15.36 4.26 -0.19
CA ASP A 68 14.90 5.55 -0.72
C ASP A 68 14.11 6.37 0.29
N PHE A 69 13.29 5.77 1.17
CA PHE A 69 12.50 6.56 2.12
C PHE A 69 13.30 6.97 3.36
N GLU A 70 14.16 6.06 3.83
CA GLU A 70 15.10 6.36 4.91
C GLU A 70 16.04 7.50 4.52
N SER A 71 16.59 7.47 3.30
CA SER A 71 17.45 8.55 2.79
C SER A 71 16.70 9.87 2.60
N LEU A 72 15.48 9.88 2.04
CA LEU A 72 14.66 11.10 1.92
C LEU A 72 14.36 11.73 3.30
N THR A 73 13.90 10.94 4.27
CA THR A 73 13.56 11.44 5.61
C THR A 73 14.80 11.85 6.43
N ARG A 74 15.92 11.14 6.27
CA ARG A 74 17.21 11.54 6.83
C ARG A 74 17.72 12.85 6.23
N ASN A 75 17.58 13.05 4.91
CA ASN A 75 17.97 14.31 4.25
C ASN A 75 17.11 15.49 4.74
N CYS A 76 15.80 15.30 4.91
CA CYS A 76 14.93 16.31 5.53
C CYS A 76 15.43 16.75 6.90
N ARG A 77 15.89 15.80 7.74
CA ARG A 77 16.45 16.11 9.05
C ARG A 77 17.78 16.88 8.96
N LEU A 78 18.67 16.48 8.06
CA LEU A 78 20.01 17.06 7.96
C LEU A 78 20.03 18.44 7.27
N GLN A 79 19.16 18.66 6.29
CA GLN A 79 19.20 19.84 5.41
C GLN A 79 18.07 20.85 5.68
N HIS A 80 16.93 20.41 6.25
CA HIS A 80 15.75 21.25 6.45
C HIS A 80 15.18 21.17 7.89
N PRO A 81 16.02 21.32 8.93
CA PRO A 81 15.56 21.15 10.32
C PRO A 81 14.49 22.16 10.74
N GLU A 82 14.57 23.40 10.23
CA GLU A 82 13.60 24.46 10.50
C GLU A 82 12.23 24.27 9.81
N ARG A 83 12.18 23.42 8.77
CA ARG A 83 10.98 23.15 7.96
C ARG A 83 10.78 21.64 7.80
N LEU A 84 11.03 20.92 8.89
CA LEU A 84 11.13 19.47 8.87
C LEU A 84 9.82 18.82 8.42
N ASN A 85 8.67 19.30 8.92
CA ASN A 85 7.40 18.70 8.54
C ASN A 85 7.08 18.97 7.06
N GLU A 86 7.34 20.17 6.55
CA GLU A 86 7.22 20.48 5.11
C GLU A 86 8.05 19.52 4.25
N CYS A 87 9.30 19.25 4.62
CA CYS A 87 10.14 18.30 3.91
C CYS A 87 9.61 16.86 4.02
N VAL A 88 9.19 16.40 5.20
CA VAL A 88 8.61 15.05 5.37
C VAL A 88 7.32 14.89 4.57
N VAL A 89 6.46 15.91 4.48
CA VAL A 89 5.27 15.91 3.59
C VAL A 89 5.71 15.76 2.13
N GLY A 90 6.78 16.43 1.71
CA GLY A 90 7.39 16.25 0.39
C GLY A 90 7.89 14.82 0.15
N ALA A 91 8.62 14.24 1.10
CA ALA A 91 9.11 12.86 1.03
C ALA A 91 7.95 11.84 0.95
N VAL A 92 6.88 12.03 1.73
CA VAL A 92 5.68 11.19 1.68
C VAL A 92 4.99 11.29 0.31
N LYS A 93 4.93 12.49 -0.29
CA LYS A 93 4.38 12.69 -1.65
C LYS A 93 5.19 11.96 -2.72
N ILE A 94 6.53 11.97 -2.63
CA ILE A 94 7.42 11.22 -3.54
C ILE A 94 7.20 9.71 -3.37
N MET A 95 7.05 9.24 -2.13
CA MET A 95 6.88 7.82 -1.79
C MET A 95 5.47 7.27 -1.97
N GLN A 96 4.45 8.12 -2.16
CA GLN A 96 3.05 7.72 -2.28
C GLN A 96 2.80 6.55 -3.26
N PRO A 97 3.37 6.50 -4.48
CA PRO A 97 3.16 5.38 -5.40
C PRO A 97 3.74 4.04 -4.90
N LYS A 98 4.75 4.09 -4.01
CA LYS A 98 5.28 2.90 -3.31
C LYS A 98 4.40 2.54 -2.12
N PHE A 99 3.98 3.51 -1.30
CA PHE A 99 3.02 3.24 -0.22
C PHE A 99 1.72 2.61 -0.75
N ALA A 100 1.17 3.08 -1.86
CA ALA A 100 0.02 2.47 -2.53
C ALA A 100 0.21 0.96 -2.80
N LYS A 101 1.40 0.56 -3.27
CA LYS A 101 1.76 -0.85 -3.56
C LYS A 101 2.03 -1.68 -2.30
N GLY A 102 2.34 -1.04 -1.18
CA GLY A 102 2.86 -1.63 0.04
C GLY A 102 4.39 -1.70 0.07
N ILE A 103 4.96 -1.85 1.27
CA ILE A 103 6.39 -2.07 1.51
C ILE A 103 6.52 -3.24 2.51
N PRO A 104 6.45 -4.49 2.02
CA PRO A 104 6.44 -5.69 2.88
C PRO A 104 7.66 -5.79 3.80
N GLU A 105 8.81 -5.30 3.35
CA GLU A 105 10.08 -5.27 4.10
C GLU A 105 9.99 -4.40 5.37
N LEU A 106 9.04 -3.47 5.41
CA LEU A 106 8.74 -2.61 6.55
C LEU A 106 7.43 -3.01 7.25
N GLY A 107 6.84 -4.16 6.93
CA GLY A 107 5.54 -4.58 7.48
C GLY A 107 4.34 -3.75 7.01
N LEU A 108 4.50 -2.97 5.94
CA LEU A 108 3.42 -2.18 5.34
C LEU A 108 2.72 -3.01 4.25
N PRO A 109 1.44 -3.43 4.44
CA PRO A 109 0.71 -4.17 3.43
C PRO A 109 0.39 -3.31 2.21
N ARG A 110 -0.15 -3.93 1.15
CA ARG A 110 -0.68 -3.18 0.01
C ARG A 110 -1.82 -2.26 0.46
N MET A 111 -1.70 -0.98 0.14
CA MET A 111 -2.68 0.05 0.52
C MET A 111 -3.71 0.31 -0.58
N ASP A 112 -3.45 -0.07 -1.84
CA ASP A 112 -4.40 0.07 -2.95
C ASP A 112 -4.30 -1.12 -3.94
N PRO A 113 -5.29 -2.04 -3.99
CA PRO A 113 -6.40 -2.16 -3.06
C PRO A 113 -5.93 -2.50 -1.62
N LEU A 114 -6.47 -1.80 -0.64
CA LEU A 114 -6.43 -2.20 0.77
C LEU A 114 -7.45 -3.31 0.99
N LYS A 115 -7.06 -4.37 1.70
CA LYS A 115 -7.99 -5.36 2.24
C LYS A 115 -8.23 -5.04 3.71
N LEU A 116 -9.49 -5.10 4.14
CA LEU A 116 -9.85 -5.04 5.55
C LEU A 116 -10.26 -6.43 6.05
N GLU A 117 -10.10 -6.65 7.35
CA GLU A 117 -10.64 -7.81 8.04
C GLU A 117 -12.17 -7.77 8.05
N ASP A 118 -12.79 -8.95 8.16
CA ASP A 118 -14.24 -9.08 8.26
C ASP A 118 -14.72 -8.43 9.57
N PHE A 119 -15.82 -7.67 9.52
CA PHE A 119 -16.39 -7.03 10.72
C PHE A 119 -17.92 -7.14 10.76
N SER A 120 -18.47 -7.02 11.97
CA SER A 120 -19.90 -7.05 12.23
C SER A 120 -20.37 -5.73 12.83
N LEU A 121 -21.57 -5.30 12.45
CA LEU A 121 -22.30 -4.18 13.04
C LEU A 121 -23.58 -4.74 13.66
N ASN A 122 -23.84 -4.39 14.93
CA ASN A 122 -25.02 -4.83 15.65
C ASN A 122 -25.68 -3.63 16.33
N GLN A 123 -26.91 -3.30 15.93
CA GLN A 123 -27.78 -2.34 16.58
C GLN A 123 -28.95 -3.11 17.19
N ALA A 124 -28.97 -3.23 18.53
CA ALA A 124 -29.99 -4.00 19.24
C ALA A 124 -31.21 -3.17 19.66
N ASP A 125 -31.03 -1.86 19.84
CA ASP A 125 -31.98 -0.96 20.50
C ASP A 125 -32.59 0.08 19.56
N GLY A 126 -33.80 0.54 19.90
CA GLY A 126 -34.52 1.61 19.19
C GLY A 126 -35.38 1.11 18.03
N ALA A 127 -35.82 2.07 17.19
CA ALA A 127 -36.72 1.80 16.06
C ALA A 127 -36.05 1.04 14.89
N VAL A 128 -34.72 1.02 14.84
CA VAL A 128 -33.93 0.34 13.80
C VAL A 128 -33.05 -0.68 14.50
N ARG A 129 -33.29 -1.96 14.27
CA ARG A 129 -32.56 -3.07 14.91
C ARG A 129 -31.99 -3.98 13.84
N PHE A 130 -30.69 -4.20 13.79
CA PHE A 130 -30.07 -5.05 12.77
C PHE A 130 -28.75 -5.68 13.23
N SER A 131 -28.43 -6.82 12.64
CA SER A 131 -27.09 -7.39 12.60
C SER A 131 -26.64 -7.45 11.13
N ALA A 132 -25.45 -6.90 10.84
CA ALA A 132 -24.86 -6.90 9.51
C ALA A 132 -23.42 -7.40 9.58
N ASN A 133 -23.07 -8.39 8.77
CA ASN A 133 -21.71 -8.92 8.66
C ASN A 133 -21.12 -8.55 7.30
N PHE A 134 -19.92 -7.99 7.30
CA PHE A 134 -19.20 -7.56 6.11
C PHE A 134 -17.96 -8.42 5.91
N ARG A 135 -17.81 -8.98 4.71
CA ARG A 135 -16.73 -9.93 4.39
C ARG A 135 -16.02 -9.67 3.08
N ASN A 136 -14.77 -10.10 2.99
CA ASN A 136 -13.93 -9.95 1.79
C ASN A 136 -13.81 -8.48 1.31
N LEU A 137 -13.63 -7.57 2.26
CA LEU A 137 -13.63 -6.14 2.00
C LEU A 137 -12.38 -5.69 1.24
N SER A 138 -12.59 -4.95 0.16
CA SER A 138 -11.55 -4.36 -0.66
C SER A 138 -11.84 -2.90 -0.96
N ILE A 139 -10.91 -2.02 -0.59
CA ILE A 139 -11.00 -0.57 -0.78
C ILE A 139 -9.95 -0.15 -1.81
N THR A 140 -10.38 0.60 -2.82
CA THR A 140 -9.51 1.19 -3.85
C THR A 140 -9.60 2.71 -3.85
N GLY A 141 -8.49 3.39 -4.19
CA GLY A 141 -8.38 4.85 -4.18
C GLY A 141 -7.64 5.41 -2.96
N VAL A 142 -7.36 4.59 -1.94
CA VAL A 142 -6.58 4.97 -0.74
C VAL A 142 -5.20 5.53 -1.14
N GLY A 143 -4.57 4.97 -2.18
CA GLY A 143 -3.28 5.42 -2.70
C GLY A 143 -3.28 6.82 -3.31
N ARG A 144 -4.47 7.42 -3.52
CA ARG A 144 -4.68 8.79 -4.02
C ARG A 144 -4.90 9.81 -2.90
N PHE A 145 -4.50 9.50 -1.67
CA PHE A 145 -4.56 10.43 -0.55
C PHE A 145 -3.78 11.73 -0.85
N GLU A 146 -4.16 12.82 -0.22
CA GLU A 146 -3.39 14.06 -0.24
C GLU A 146 -3.12 14.47 1.21
N LEU A 147 -1.86 14.40 1.63
CA LEU A 147 -1.44 14.81 2.96
C LEU A 147 -1.48 16.35 3.05
N LYS A 148 -2.54 16.88 3.65
CA LYS A 148 -2.79 18.33 3.78
C LYS A 148 -1.92 18.95 4.86
N TYR A 149 -1.64 18.19 5.92
CA TYR A 149 -0.61 18.50 6.90
C TYR A 149 -0.14 17.25 7.65
N LEU A 150 1.08 17.32 8.14
CA LEU A 150 1.68 16.44 9.11
C LEU A 150 2.50 17.34 10.03
N ASP A 151 2.48 17.09 11.33
CA ASP A 151 3.24 17.82 12.34
C ASP A 151 3.77 16.83 13.36
N ILE A 152 5.10 16.63 13.40
CA ILE A 152 5.80 15.70 14.29
C ILE A 152 6.52 16.51 15.37
N ASN A 153 5.82 16.83 16.45
CA ASN A 153 6.34 17.63 17.54
C ASN A 153 7.13 16.75 18.53
N PHE A 154 8.46 16.72 18.37
CA PHE A 154 9.33 15.96 19.29
C PHE A 154 9.29 16.49 20.73
N ASP A 155 9.18 17.81 20.91
CA ASP A 155 9.29 18.46 22.22
C ASP A 155 8.09 18.12 23.13
N ALA A 156 6.89 18.00 22.57
CA ALA A 156 5.71 17.50 23.30
C ALA A 156 5.39 16.02 23.03
N GLY A 157 6.26 15.31 22.29
CA GLY A 157 6.05 13.93 21.87
C GLY A 157 4.69 13.69 21.19
N SER A 158 4.23 14.59 20.30
CA SER A 158 2.92 14.48 19.64
C SER A 158 3.02 14.47 18.12
N VAL A 159 2.12 13.74 17.46
CA VAL A 159 1.96 13.75 16.01
C VAL A 159 0.54 14.14 15.68
N HIS A 160 0.37 15.08 14.75
CA HIS A 160 -0.91 15.44 14.17
C HIS A 160 -0.82 15.33 12.65
N LEU A 161 -1.86 14.80 12.01
CA LEU A 161 -1.94 14.74 10.55
C LEU A 161 -3.36 15.02 10.09
N GLY A 162 -3.46 15.51 8.85
CA GLY A 162 -4.72 15.63 8.14
C GLY A 162 -4.51 15.29 6.67
N CYS A 163 -5.32 14.38 6.14
CA CYS A 163 -5.31 14.00 4.74
C CYS A 163 -6.72 14.05 4.14
N VAL A 164 -6.76 14.11 2.81
CA VAL A 164 -8.00 14.03 2.02
C VAL A 164 -7.86 12.89 1.05
N VAL A 165 -8.90 12.06 0.89
CA VAL A 165 -8.98 11.08 -0.19
C VAL A 165 -10.12 11.48 -1.12
N PRO A 166 -9.86 11.82 -2.40
CA PRO A 166 -10.89 12.34 -3.29
C PRO A 166 -12.08 11.39 -3.48
N ALA A 167 -11.80 10.09 -3.63
CA ALA A 167 -12.80 9.04 -3.71
C ALA A 167 -12.24 7.69 -3.23
N LEU A 168 -13.02 6.95 -2.45
CA LEU A 168 -12.79 5.54 -2.13
C LEU A 168 -13.89 4.69 -2.75
N ASN A 169 -13.52 3.63 -3.47
CA ASN A 169 -14.46 2.60 -3.92
C ASN A 169 -14.26 1.36 -3.05
N VAL A 170 -15.27 1.06 -2.23
CA VAL A 170 -15.36 -0.13 -1.37
C VAL A 170 -16.15 -1.20 -2.09
N ARG A 171 -15.68 -2.44 -2.05
CA ARG A 171 -16.41 -3.63 -2.50
C ARG A 171 -16.29 -4.73 -1.45
N GLY A 172 -17.30 -5.57 -1.36
CA GLY A 172 -17.29 -6.73 -0.48
C GLY A 172 -18.59 -7.49 -0.57
N ASN A 173 -18.81 -8.38 0.39
CA ASN A 173 -20.08 -9.07 0.58
C ASN A 173 -20.70 -8.63 1.90
N TYR A 174 -22.03 -8.51 1.92
CA TYR A 174 -22.79 -8.23 3.13
C TYR A 174 -23.79 -9.37 3.41
N ASP A 175 -24.17 -9.49 4.68
CA ASP A 175 -25.11 -10.47 5.20
C ASP A 175 -25.86 -9.77 6.34
N ILE A 176 -27.06 -9.23 6.05
CA ILE A 176 -27.86 -8.41 6.97
C ILE A 176 -29.18 -9.09 7.32
N ASN A 177 -29.52 -9.03 8.60
CA ASN A 177 -30.82 -9.38 9.13
C ASN A 177 -31.22 -8.33 10.18
N GLY A 178 -32.43 -7.80 10.09
CA GLY A 178 -32.94 -6.78 10.99
C GLY A 178 -34.38 -6.38 10.72
N ARG A 179 -34.81 -5.31 11.38
CA ARG A 179 -36.13 -4.72 11.25
C ARG A 179 -36.04 -3.20 11.43
N VAL A 180 -36.66 -2.46 10.51
CA VAL A 180 -36.84 -1.00 10.56
C VAL A 180 -38.30 -0.74 10.87
N PHE A 181 -38.59 -0.27 12.08
CA PHE A 181 -39.91 -0.31 12.71
C PHE A 181 -40.49 -1.74 12.67
N GLU A 182 -41.46 -2.00 11.79
CA GLU A 182 -42.05 -3.33 11.56
C GLU A 182 -41.61 -4.00 10.24
N LEU A 183 -40.86 -3.29 9.40
CA LEU A 183 -40.41 -3.81 8.10
C LEU A 183 -39.16 -4.69 8.27
N PRO A 184 -39.19 -5.99 7.94
CA PRO A 184 -38.00 -6.83 7.96
C PRO A 184 -36.99 -6.35 6.91
N VAL A 185 -35.73 -6.24 7.30
CA VAL A 185 -34.60 -5.90 6.44
C VAL A 185 -33.66 -7.09 6.39
N GLU A 186 -33.83 -7.92 5.37
CA GLU A 186 -33.02 -9.11 5.13
C GLU A 186 -32.40 -9.05 3.74
N GLY A 187 -31.13 -9.49 3.64
CA GLY A 187 -30.45 -9.60 2.36
C GLY A 187 -29.01 -10.07 2.49
N LYS A 188 -28.52 -10.70 1.42
CA LYS A 188 -27.16 -11.22 1.36
C LYS A 188 -26.65 -11.20 -0.08
N GLY A 189 -25.51 -10.58 -0.28
CA GLY A 189 -24.96 -10.43 -1.62
C GLY A 189 -23.70 -9.58 -1.68
N PRO A 190 -23.20 -9.30 -2.89
CA PRO A 190 -22.18 -8.30 -3.09
C PRO A 190 -22.74 -6.90 -2.83
N PHE A 191 -21.86 -5.98 -2.45
CA PHE A 191 -22.15 -4.56 -2.44
C PHE A 191 -20.97 -3.75 -3.00
N ILE A 192 -21.28 -2.56 -3.49
CA ILE A 192 -20.30 -1.54 -3.87
C ILE A 192 -20.69 -0.24 -3.18
N ALA A 193 -19.72 0.45 -2.58
CA ALA A 193 -19.92 1.80 -2.05
C ALA A 193 -18.85 2.76 -2.57
N LEU A 194 -19.25 4.00 -2.79
CA LEU A 194 -18.42 5.11 -3.24
C LEU A 194 -18.51 6.22 -2.20
N LEU A 195 -17.38 6.51 -1.55
CA LEU A 195 -17.23 7.58 -0.58
C LEU A 195 -16.43 8.71 -1.26
N GLU A 196 -16.98 9.91 -1.36
CA GLU A 196 -16.32 11.04 -2.03
C GLU A 196 -15.97 12.15 -1.04
N GLY A 197 -14.82 12.81 -1.25
CA GLY A 197 -14.36 13.90 -0.41
C GLY A 197 -14.14 13.45 1.04
N VAL A 198 -13.45 12.33 1.23
CA VAL A 198 -13.12 11.83 2.58
C VAL A 198 -12.08 12.76 3.19
N VAL A 199 -12.37 13.36 4.32
CA VAL A 199 -11.44 14.18 5.11
C VAL A 199 -11.13 13.43 6.38
N ALA A 200 -9.84 13.31 6.69
CA ALA A 200 -9.31 12.35 7.65
C ALA A 200 -8.27 13.04 8.52
N GLU A 201 -8.45 13.05 9.84
CA GLU A 201 -7.56 13.72 10.79
C GLU A 201 -7.11 12.75 11.88
N GLY A 202 -5.81 12.73 12.18
CA GLY A 202 -5.22 11.86 13.18
C GLY A 202 -4.40 12.64 14.20
N GLU A 203 -4.47 12.24 15.47
CA GLU A 203 -3.60 12.73 16.53
C GLU A 203 -3.11 11.58 17.43
N GLY A 204 -1.87 11.66 17.88
CA GLY A 204 -1.30 10.63 18.76
C GLY A 204 -0.05 11.08 19.48
N PHE A 205 0.40 10.26 20.43
CA PHE A 205 1.58 10.54 21.24
C PHE A 205 2.69 9.53 20.98
N THR A 206 3.88 10.04 20.69
CA THR A 206 5.11 9.26 20.55
C THR A 206 5.80 9.09 21.89
N THR A 207 6.29 7.89 22.14
CA THR A 207 7.25 7.58 23.20
C THR A 207 8.61 7.29 22.58
N VAL A 208 9.68 7.32 23.38
CA VAL A 208 10.97 6.75 22.98
C VAL A 208 11.02 5.32 23.50
N THR A 209 11.30 4.35 22.63
CA THR A 209 11.50 2.94 22.97
C THR A 209 12.71 2.44 22.20
N ASN A 210 13.69 1.83 22.88
CA ASN A 210 14.95 1.37 22.28
C ASN A 210 15.67 2.48 21.47
N ASN A 211 15.70 3.71 22.00
CA ASN A 211 16.22 4.91 21.33
C ASN A 211 15.56 5.23 19.96
N ARG A 212 14.33 4.77 19.71
CA ARG A 212 13.53 5.15 18.54
C ARG A 212 12.21 5.77 18.96
N LEU A 213 11.70 6.71 18.17
CA LEU A 213 10.35 7.23 18.36
C LEU A 213 9.34 6.19 17.91
N GLN A 214 8.34 5.93 18.76
CA GLN A 214 7.24 5.01 18.48
C GLN A 214 5.92 5.64 18.90
N MET A 215 4.95 5.64 17.99
CA MET A 215 3.55 5.95 18.26
C MET A 215 2.94 4.82 19.09
N LYS A 216 2.51 5.10 20.33
CA LYS A 216 1.80 4.11 21.17
C LYS A 216 0.41 3.82 20.63
N LYS A 217 -0.33 4.89 20.31
CA LYS A 217 -1.64 4.85 19.68
C LYS A 217 -1.90 6.21 19.01
N MET A 218 -2.34 6.16 17.76
CA MET A 218 -3.03 7.27 17.10
C MET A 218 -4.53 7.12 17.31
N LYS A 219 -5.22 8.24 17.56
CA LYS A 219 -6.66 8.38 17.43
C LYS A 219 -6.95 9.02 16.09
N PHE A 220 -7.84 8.42 15.34
CA PHE A 220 -8.26 8.88 14.02
C PHE A 220 -9.74 9.28 14.02
N ASP A 221 -10.09 10.27 13.21
CA ASP A 221 -11.47 10.62 12.91
C ASP A 221 -11.61 10.96 11.42
N PHE A 222 -12.80 10.76 10.87
CA PHE A 222 -13.06 11.03 9.46
C PHE A 222 -14.48 11.52 9.20
N LYS A 223 -14.59 12.34 8.16
CA LYS A 223 -15.84 12.83 7.57
C LYS A 223 -15.87 12.47 6.09
N ILE A 224 -17.07 12.23 5.56
CA ILE A 224 -17.29 11.86 4.16
C ILE A 224 -18.32 12.84 3.61
N ARG A 225 -17.99 13.53 2.52
CA ARG A 225 -18.88 14.55 1.95
C ARG A 225 -20.09 13.92 1.27
N ASN A 226 -19.88 12.86 0.48
CA ASN A 226 -20.95 12.10 -0.16
C ASN A 226 -20.72 10.59 0.06
N PHE A 227 -21.77 9.85 0.41
CA PHE A 227 -21.78 8.38 0.36
C PHE A 227 -22.83 7.91 -0.64
N ARG A 228 -22.47 6.97 -1.51
CA ARG A 228 -23.40 6.23 -2.37
C ARG A 228 -23.12 4.74 -2.26
N SER A 229 -24.16 3.93 -2.19
CA SER A 229 -24.04 2.47 -2.17
C SER A 229 -25.00 1.81 -3.14
N LYS A 230 -24.61 0.65 -3.67
CA LYS A 230 -25.49 -0.31 -4.33
C LYS A 230 -25.36 -1.66 -3.62
N VAL A 231 -26.48 -2.24 -3.23
CA VAL A 231 -26.55 -3.53 -2.51
C VAL A 231 -27.40 -4.51 -3.30
N GLU A 232 -26.90 -5.74 -3.54
CA GLU A 232 -27.64 -6.73 -4.34
C GLU A 232 -28.33 -7.77 -3.44
N ASN A 233 -29.54 -8.20 -3.83
CA ASN A 233 -30.37 -9.17 -3.10
C ASN A 233 -30.91 -8.72 -1.73
N LEU A 234 -31.11 -7.41 -1.53
CA LEU A 234 -31.87 -6.89 -0.39
C LEU A 234 -33.39 -7.02 -0.62
N PHE A 235 -34.17 -7.21 0.45
CA PHE A 235 -35.64 -7.28 0.41
C PHE A 235 -36.16 -8.34 -0.59
N GLY A 236 -35.50 -9.50 -0.67
CA GLY A 236 -35.86 -10.55 -1.63
C GLY A 236 -35.72 -10.14 -3.11
N GLY A 237 -34.95 -9.09 -3.40
CA GLY A 237 -34.79 -8.54 -4.75
C GLY A 237 -35.78 -7.42 -5.12
N ASN A 238 -36.62 -6.95 -4.18
CA ASN A 238 -37.55 -5.86 -4.45
C ASN A 238 -36.82 -4.54 -4.75
N GLU A 239 -36.84 -4.12 -6.01
CA GLU A 239 -36.13 -2.93 -6.50
C GLU A 239 -36.65 -1.62 -5.90
N ILE A 240 -37.95 -1.50 -5.61
CA ILE A 240 -38.55 -0.28 -5.04
C ILE A 240 -38.04 -0.09 -3.60
N LEU A 241 -38.09 -1.14 -2.78
CA LEU A 241 -37.60 -1.09 -1.40
C LEU A 241 -36.08 -0.90 -1.35
N ARG A 242 -35.34 -1.58 -2.24
CA ARG A 242 -33.89 -1.44 -2.38
C ARG A 242 -33.49 0.00 -2.73
N SER A 243 -34.07 0.57 -3.79
CA SER A 243 -33.77 1.95 -4.23
C SER A 243 -34.21 3.00 -3.21
N THR A 244 -35.32 2.78 -2.49
CA THR A 244 -35.74 3.62 -1.37
C THR A 244 -34.70 3.64 -0.24
N LEU A 245 -34.12 2.48 0.12
CA LEU A 245 -33.05 2.44 1.11
C LEU A 245 -31.75 3.08 0.57
N GLU A 246 -31.35 2.79 -0.67
CA GLU A 246 -30.16 3.40 -1.29
C GLU A 246 -30.25 4.94 -1.30
N HIS A 247 -31.43 5.49 -1.59
CA HIS A 247 -31.71 6.93 -1.48
C HIS A 247 -31.63 7.43 -0.03
N PHE A 248 -32.27 6.73 0.93
CA PHE A 248 -32.20 7.08 2.35
C PHE A 248 -30.75 7.14 2.87
N LEU A 249 -29.92 6.15 2.53
CA LEU A 249 -28.52 6.08 2.94
C LEU A 249 -27.68 7.23 2.34
N SER A 250 -27.98 7.65 1.10
CA SER A 250 -27.34 8.80 0.46
C SER A 250 -27.69 10.11 1.19
N GLU A 251 -28.98 10.40 1.35
CA GLU A 251 -29.45 11.65 1.96
C GLU A 251 -29.10 11.75 3.46
N ASN A 252 -29.00 10.63 4.17
CA ASN A 252 -28.73 10.58 5.60
C ASN A 252 -27.30 10.10 5.91
N THR A 253 -26.34 10.42 5.02
CA THR A 253 -24.93 9.96 5.12
C THR A 253 -24.34 10.10 6.52
N GLU A 254 -24.40 11.28 7.16
CA GLU A 254 -23.80 11.49 8.49
C GLU A 254 -24.51 10.67 9.59
N LEU A 255 -25.84 10.57 9.57
CA LEU A 255 -26.60 9.76 10.54
C LEU A 255 -26.21 8.27 10.48
N VAL A 256 -26.04 7.74 9.26
CA VAL A 256 -25.58 6.36 9.04
C VAL A 256 -24.14 6.20 9.49
N LEU A 257 -23.28 7.18 9.18
CA LEU A 257 -21.88 7.16 9.58
C LEU A 257 -21.72 7.22 11.10
N ASP A 258 -22.52 8.00 11.83
CA ASP A 258 -22.48 8.06 13.30
C ASP A 258 -22.62 6.67 13.96
N GLN A 259 -23.44 5.78 13.39
CA GLN A 259 -23.62 4.43 13.91
C GLN A 259 -22.43 3.50 13.65
N VAL A 260 -21.74 3.67 12.51
CA VAL A 260 -20.68 2.74 12.06
C VAL A 260 -19.27 3.25 12.29
N ARG A 261 -19.10 4.57 12.46
CA ARG A 261 -17.82 5.25 12.67
C ARG A 261 -17.04 4.68 13.86
N PRO A 262 -17.61 4.34 15.03
CA PRO A 262 -16.84 3.80 16.15
C PRO A 262 -16.07 2.51 15.79
N THR A 263 -16.72 1.59 15.07
CA THR A 263 -16.11 0.34 14.59
C THR A 263 -15.03 0.62 13.56
N LEU A 264 -15.33 1.45 12.56
CA LEU A 264 -14.38 1.78 11.48
C LEU A 264 -13.15 2.53 12.00
N VAL A 265 -13.33 3.49 12.92
CA VAL A 265 -12.23 4.22 13.57
C VAL A 265 -11.34 3.27 14.37
N SER A 266 -11.89 2.32 15.12
CA SER A 266 -11.09 1.37 15.90
C SER A 266 -10.15 0.52 15.02
N THR A 267 -10.65 0.05 13.87
CA THR A 267 -9.84 -0.67 12.87
C THR A 267 -8.78 0.26 12.25
N MET A 268 -9.14 1.51 11.91
CA MET A 268 -8.23 2.47 11.31
C MET A 268 -7.16 3.00 12.27
N ASP A 269 -7.45 3.19 13.55
CA ASP A 269 -6.51 3.58 14.61
C ASP A 269 -5.28 2.66 14.60
N SER A 270 -5.53 1.34 14.63
CA SER A 270 -4.49 0.31 14.71
C SER A 270 -3.64 0.27 13.43
N PHE A 271 -4.32 0.32 12.28
CA PHE A 271 -3.68 0.34 10.96
C PHE A 271 -2.81 1.58 10.76
N LEU A 272 -3.34 2.79 11.02
CA LEU A 272 -2.59 4.04 10.87
C LEU A 272 -1.48 4.18 11.90
N THR A 273 -1.66 3.64 13.11
CA THR A 273 -0.57 3.54 14.10
C THR A 273 0.60 2.73 13.55
N ASN A 274 0.35 1.60 12.85
CA ASN A 274 1.40 0.84 12.18
C ASN A 274 2.05 1.65 11.04
N VAL A 275 1.26 2.26 10.14
CA VAL A 275 1.78 3.09 9.03
C VAL A 275 2.69 4.22 9.55
N VAL A 276 2.28 4.91 10.62
CA VAL A 276 3.08 5.99 11.22
C VAL A 276 4.31 5.45 11.95
N ASN A 277 4.23 4.27 12.59
CA ASN A 277 5.40 3.60 13.16
C ASN A 277 6.41 3.17 12.11
N VAL A 278 5.99 2.79 10.90
CA VAL A 278 6.90 2.58 9.76
C VAL A 278 7.65 3.86 9.42
N ILE A 279 6.96 5.01 9.38
CA ILE A 279 7.58 6.32 9.07
C ILE A 279 8.54 6.77 10.18
N LEU A 280 8.10 6.78 11.44
CA LEU A 280 8.95 7.11 12.59
C LEU A 280 10.13 6.13 12.70
N GLY A 281 9.90 4.87 12.35
CA GLY A 281 10.89 3.81 12.28
C GLY A 281 11.97 3.99 11.23
N GLN A 282 11.83 4.91 10.26
CA GLN A 282 12.91 5.29 9.33
C GLN A 282 13.71 6.52 9.79
N LEU A 283 13.26 7.23 10.84
CA LEU A 283 14.00 8.38 11.37
C LEU A 283 15.24 7.92 12.16
N PRO A 284 16.35 8.70 12.15
CA PRO A 284 17.50 8.47 13.01
C PRO A 284 17.13 8.43 14.51
N SER A 285 17.83 7.61 15.29
CA SER A 285 17.59 7.47 16.74
C SER A 285 17.87 8.73 17.55
N ASP A 286 18.72 9.62 17.04
CA ASP A 286 19.09 10.90 17.64
C ASP A 286 18.23 12.08 17.14
N VAL A 287 17.14 11.81 16.39
CA VAL A 287 16.25 12.84 15.83
C VAL A 287 15.52 13.66 16.90
N SER A 288 15.27 13.11 18.09
CA SER A 288 14.68 13.87 19.20
C SER A 288 15.70 14.71 19.98
N ALA A 289 16.99 14.38 19.92
CA ALA A 289 17.98 14.89 20.88
C ALA A 289 18.72 16.17 20.45
N ARG A 290 18.76 16.49 19.15
CA ARG A 290 19.66 17.54 18.61
C ARG A 290 19.01 18.83 18.13
N ILE A 291 17.69 18.90 17.97
CA ILE A 291 17.01 20.06 17.36
C ILE A 291 15.60 20.21 17.96
N PRO A 292 15.25 21.37 18.56
CA PRO A 292 13.88 21.66 18.97
C PRO A 292 12.99 21.81 17.73
N ASN A 293 11.90 21.05 17.64
CA ASN A 293 10.93 21.16 16.53
C ASN A 293 9.77 22.13 16.86
N ALA A 294 9.98 23.01 17.84
CA ALA A 294 9.09 24.10 18.20
C ALA A 294 9.01 25.25 17.17
N ASN A 295 9.61 25.13 15.97
CA ASN A 295 9.75 26.25 15.04
C ASN A 295 8.40 26.77 14.52
N SER A 296 8.27 28.09 14.48
CA SER A 296 7.10 28.83 13.99
C SER A 296 7.04 28.99 12.47
N LEU A 297 8.16 28.78 11.76
CA LEU A 297 8.24 28.90 10.29
C LEU A 297 7.65 27.69 9.54
N ASP A 298 7.38 26.57 10.21
CA ASP A 298 6.80 25.40 9.57
C ASP A 298 5.28 25.59 9.36
N LYS A 299 4.87 25.68 8.09
CA LYS A 299 3.47 25.94 7.72
C LYS A 299 2.49 24.84 8.16
N HIS A 300 2.96 23.61 8.34
CA HIS A 300 2.12 22.51 8.82
C HIS A 300 1.97 22.57 10.33
N ARG A 301 3.03 22.94 11.06
CA ARG A 301 2.97 23.28 12.50
C ARG A 301 1.97 24.41 12.76
N ALA A 302 2.09 25.52 12.04
CA ALA A 302 1.18 26.66 12.17
C ALA A 302 -0.29 26.27 11.90
N ARG A 303 -0.53 25.41 10.88
CA ARG A 303 -1.86 24.87 10.60
C ARG A 303 -2.38 23.96 11.71
N THR A 304 -1.56 23.05 12.24
CA THR A 304 -1.93 22.16 13.36
C THR A 304 -2.36 22.98 14.58
N LEU A 305 -1.59 24.01 14.95
CA LEU A 305 -1.91 24.89 16.07
C LEU A 305 -3.27 25.58 15.88
N ARG A 306 -3.58 26.03 14.65
CA ARG A 306 -4.88 26.62 14.33
C ARG A 306 -6.03 25.62 14.46
N VAL A 307 -5.90 24.42 13.89
CA VAL A 307 -6.91 23.34 13.99
C VAL A 307 -7.14 22.94 15.45
N GLN A 308 -6.08 22.87 16.27
CA GLN A 308 -6.22 22.61 17.70
C GLN A 308 -6.95 23.73 18.44
N ALA A 309 -6.68 25.00 18.12
CA ALA A 309 -7.38 26.13 18.72
C ALA A 309 -8.87 26.13 18.36
N GLU A 310 -9.20 25.90 17.08
CA GLU A 310 -10.57 25.73 16.58
C GLU A 310 -11.32 24.60 17.33
N ARG A 311 -10.69 23.41 17.47
CA ARG A 311 -11.24 22.28 18.24
C ARG A 311 -11.46 22.61 19.73
N ARG A 312 -10.52 23.30 20.38
CA ARG A 312 -10.66 23.71 21.81
C ARG A 312 -11.81 24.70 21.99
N ASN A 313 -11.96 25.66 21.09
CA ASN A 313 -13.04 26.65 21.12
C ASN A 313 -14.41 26.00 20.90
N ALA A 314 -14.52 25.05 19.95
CA ALA A 314 -15.73 24.27 19.73
C ALA A 314 -16.12 23.44 20.96
N ALA A 315 -15.15 22.76 21.59
CA ALA A 315 -15.39 21.98 22.81
C ALA A 315 -15.82 22.85 24.00
N ALA A 316 -15.24 24.05 24.16
CA ALA A 316 -15.66 25.01 25.17
C ALA A 316 -17.11 25.49 24.93
N THR A 317 -17.45 25.82 23.68
CA THR A 317 -18.80 26.26 23.28
C THR A 317 -19.86 25.16 23.46
N ALA A 318 -19.49 23.89 23.23
CA ALA A 318 -20.38 22.76 23.48
C ALA A 318 -20.66 22.59 24.98
N ARG A 319 -19.64 22.71 25.84
CA ARG A 319 -19.79 22.64 27.30
C ARG A 319 -20.68 23.78 27.84
N SER A 320 -20.50 25.01 27.36
CA SER A 320 -21.31 26.16 27.79
C SER A 320 -22.75 26.18 27.27
N ARG A 321 -23.16 25.18 26.47
CA ARG A 321 -24.54 24.97 26.03
C ARG A 321 -25.20 23.77 26.72
N ALA A 322 -24.44 23.00 27.48
CA ALA A 322 -24.87 21.75 28.11
C ALA A 322 -24.98 21.86 29.65
N GLY A 323 -24.69 23.04 30.20
CA GLY A 323 -24.92 23.43 31.59
C GLY A 323 -25.54 24.81 31.65
#